data_AF-A0A7C5KWL3-F1
#
_entry.id   AF-A0A7C5KWL3-F1
#
_cell.length_a   1.000
_cell.length_b   1.000
_cell.length_c   1.000
_cell.angle_alpha   90.00
_cell.angle_beta   90.00
_cell.angle_gamma   90.00
#
_symmetry.space_group_name_H-M   'P 1'
#
loop_
_entity.id
_entity.type
_entity.pdbx_description
1 polymer ?
#
loop_
_entity_poly.entity_id
_entity_poly.type
_entity_poly.pdbx_seq_one_letter_code
_entity_poly.pdbx_strand_id
1 'polypeptide(L)'
;PLLFRGLTLDQNFNNPYSRGSNPNDAVLEAMADSTRTDAYNQRYSGAANSFDLRAFLENKIDNIGTADDPANLPLITGDANSAADAASLGLADGDRLVYPNNQYTERVRAAVTLALVNPGSVYLTVGGGLGGWDDHNNGVDNYRNRMNNLFEVMKAATLHIKYADQSRSGLLTLDGNTRPTDNIVINMFGDFGRRVNLNGNQGWDHGNNQNLYTFGGAGVRAGGAAALGKVVGKTVRVGQSGTNNQVTEPAQGSYEAEPMSVAATVFSYFGVQDPEVLTADVELNPAGVPAIDETQPGEADLF
;
A
#
# COMPACT_ATOMS: atom_id res chain seq x y z
N PRO A 1 -3.93 -10.73 16.90
CA PRO A 1 -3.65 -10.76 15.44
C PRO A 1 -4.53 -11.76 14.69
N LEU A 2 -5.22 -11.32 13.63
CA LEU A 2 -6.03 -12.18 12.78
C LEU A 2 -5.11 -12.92 11.79
N LEU A 3 -4.91 -14.23 11.98
CA LEU A 3 -4.17 -15.10 11.05
C LEU A 3 -5.11 -15.52 9.92
N PHE A 4 -5.31 -14.67 8.94
CA PHE A 4 -6.10 -15.03 7.78
C PHE A 4 -5.24 -15.66 6.67
N ARG A 5 -5.77 -16.72 6.05
CA ARG A 5 -5.43 -17.04 4.65
C ARG A 5 -5.77 -15.81 3.79
N GLY A 6 -5.07 -15.60 2.67
CA GLY A 6 -5.24 -14.40 1.85
C GLY A 6 -6.71 -13.98 1.70
N LEU A 7 -7.04 -12.79 2.22
CA LEU A 7 -8.38 -12.20 2.15
C LEU A 7 -8.41 -11.09 1.12
N THR A 8 -9.50 -11.03 0.37
CA THR A 8 -9.81 -9.89 -0.50
C THR A 8 -10.89 -9.07 0.18
N LEU A 9 -10.62 -7.78 0.37
CA LEU A 9 -11.55 -6.81 0.93
C LEU A 9 -11.67 -5.61 -0.02
N ASP A 10 -12.84 -4.97 -0.06
CA ASP A 10 -13.02 -3.66 -0.70
C ASP A 10 -12.54 -2.52 0.22
N GLN A 11 -12.66 -1.26 -0.22
CA GLN A 11 -12.23 -0.09 0.55
C GLN A 11 -13.08 0.17 1.81
N ASN A 12 -14.21 -0.51 1.95
CA ASN A 12 -15.08 -0.48 3.12
C ASN A 12 -14.90 -1.74 3.98
N PHE A 13 -13.84 -2.52 3.72
CA PHE A 13 -13.51 -3.77 4.40
C PHE A 13 -14.56 -4.89 4.25
N ASN A 14 -15.39 -4.82 3.21
CA ASN A 14 -16.34 -5.89 2.87
C ASN A 14 -15.69 -6.94 1.99
N ASN A 15 -16.17 -8.18 2.06
CA ASN A 15 -15.82 -9.20 1.07
C ASN A 15 -16.48 -8.85 -0.29
N PRO A 16 -15.70 -8.52 -1.34
CA PRO A 16 -16.26 -8.11 -2.64
C PRO A 16 -16.92 -9.26 -3.40
N TYR A 17 -16.74 -10.50 -2.96
CA TYR A 17 -17.38 -11.70 -3.52
C TYR A 17 -18.56 -12.17 -2.67
N SER A 18 -18.96 -11.41 -1.65
CA SER A 18 -20.19 -11.71 -0.90
C SER A 18 -21.37 -11.72 -1.87
N ARG A 19 -22.07 -12.87 -1.92
CA ARG A 19 -23.25 -13.04 -2.76
C ARG A 19 -24.47 -12.47 -2.03
N GLY A 20 -24.57 -11.15 -2.01
CA GLY A 20 -25.78 -10.41 -1.64
C GLY A 20 -25.96 -10.12 -0.15
N SER A 21 -26.48 -8.92 0.13
CA SER A 21 -27.12 -8.59 1.40
C SER A 21 -28.28 -9.55 1.63
N ASN A 22 -28.24 -10.36 2.68
CA ASN A 22 -29.39 -11.19 3.04
C ASN A 22 -30.34 -10.33 3.89
N PRO A 23 -31.53 -9.98 3.39
CA PRO A 23 -32.47 -9.11 4.12
C PRO A 23 -32.96 -9.73 5.44
N ASN A 24 -32.65 -11.01 5.68
CA ASN A 24 -33.00 -11.73 6.89
C ASN A 24 -31.88 -11.79 7.92
N ASP A 25 -30.73 -11.11 7.75
CA ASP A 25 -29.61 -11.22 8.69
C ASP A 25 -30.03 -10.84 10.12
N ALA A 26 -30.79 -9.74 10.28
CA ALA A 26 -31.33 -9.37 11.60
C ALA A 26 -32.28 -10.44 12.20
N VAL A 27 -33.04 -11.14 11.35
CA VAL A 27 -33.94 -12.22 11.79
C VAL A 27 -33.16 -13.47 12.15
N LEU A 28 -32.08 -13.77 11.42
CA LEU A 28 -31.18 -14.89 11.69
C LEU A 28 -30.39 -14.67 12.98
N GLU A 29 -29.92 -13.46 13.25
CA GLU A 29 -29.30 -13.10 14.53
C GLU A 29 -30.28 -13.29 15.69
N ALA A 30 -31.49 -12.73 15.59
CA ALA A 30 -32.50 -12.90 16.64
C ALA A 30 -32.87 -14.37 16.88
N MET A 31 -32.86 -15.18 15.82
CA MET A 31 -33.09 -16.63 15.91
C MET A 31 -31.91 -17.36 16.56
N ALA A 32 -30.68 -16.97 16.25
CA ALA A 32 -29.49 -17.49 16.90
C ALA A 32 -29.52 -17.16 18.40
N ASP A 33 -29.77 -15.91 18.78
CA ASP A 33 -29.84 -15.47 20.18
C ASP A 33 -30.91 -16.21 20.98
N SER A 34 -32.10 -16.41 20.40
CA SER A 34 -33.18 -17.16 21.07
C SER A 34 -32.91 -18.66 21.20
N THR A 35 -32.00 -19.22 20.39
CA THR A 35 -31.67 -20.66 20.38
C THR A 35 -30.44 -20.98 21.23
N ARG A 36 -29.50 -20.03 21.35
CA ARG A 36 -28.22 -20.21 22.05
C ARG A 36 -28.35 -20.14 23.58
N THR A 37 -28.79 -21.25 24.15
CA THR A 37 -28.73 -21.50 25.61
C THR A 37 -27.43 -22.20 26.02
N ASP A 38 -27.11 -22.24 27.31
CA ASP A 38 -25.96 -23.00 27.83
C ASP A 38 -26.01 -24.48 27.40
N ALA A 39 -27.20 -25.09 27.45
CA ALA A 39 -27.42 -26.46 27.01
C ALA A 39 -27.19 -26.64 25.49
N TYR A 40 -27.59 -25.65 24.68
CA TYR A 40 -27.30 -25.65 23.24
C TYR A 40 -25.80 -25.55 22.99
N ASN A 41 -25.12 -24.58 23.61
CA ASN A 41 -23.68 -24.37 23.42
C ASN A 41 -22.87 -25.59 23.86
N GLN A 42 -23.29 -26.29 24.94
CA GLN A 42 -22.64 -27.52 25.38
C GLN A 42 -22.86 -28.69 24.40
N ARG A 43 -24.08 -28.82 23.85
CA ARG A 43 -24.43 -29.89 22.91
C ARG A 43 -23.89 -29.66 21.49
N TYR A 44 -23.81 -28.41 21.05
CA TYR A 44 -23.44 -28.00 19.69
C TYR A 44 -22.29 -27.00 19.71
N SER A 45 -21.24 -27.30 20.46
CA SER A 45 -20.10 -26.40 20.68
C SER A 45 -19.43 -25.91 19.39
N GLY A 46 -19.36 -26.74 18.35
CA GLY A 46 -18.83 -26.30 17.05
C GLY A 46 -19.67 -25.21 16.37
N ALA A 47 -21.00 -25.28 16.47
CA ALA A 47 -21.90 -24.27 15.94
C ALA A 47 -21.83 -22.99 16.78
N ALA A 48 -21.84 -23.12 18.11
CA ALA A 48 -21.68 -21.99 19.04
C ALA A 48 -20.37 -21.24 18.79
N ASN A 49 -19.25 -21.97 18.66
CA ASN A 49 -17.95 -21.38 18.34
C ASN A 49 -17.95 -20.64 16.99
N SER A 50 -18.73 -21.11 16.01
CA SER A 50 -18.83 -20.44 14.71
C SER A 50 -19.57 -19.09 14.81
N PHE A 51 -20.63 -19.01 15.64
CA PHE A 51 -21.31 -17.75 15.92
C PHE A 51 -20.42 -16.77 16.68
N ASP A 52 -19.72 -17.24 17.71
CA ASP A 52 -18.79 -16.39 18.49
C ASP A 52 -17.63 -15.90 17.62
N LEU A 53 -17.10 -16.76 16.75
CA LEU A 53 -16.07 -16.37 15.79
C LEU A 53 -16.60 -15.32 14.81
N ARG A 54 -17.82 -15.48 14.29
CA ARG A 54 -18.43 -14.49 13.41
C ARG A 54 -18.58 -13.13 14.10
N ALA A 55 -19.18 -13.08 15.28
CA ALA A 55 -19.34 -11.84 16.04
C ALA A 55 -17.99 -11.20 16.38
N PHE A 56 -16.99 -12.00 16.75
CA PHE A 56 -15.62 -11.54 16.96
C PHE A 56 -15.02 -10.91 15.69
N LEU A 57 -15.19 -11.56 14.52
CA LEU A 57 -14.69 -11.05 13.24
C LEU A 57 -15.41 -9.77 12.80
N GLU A 58 -16.74 -9.70 12.94
CA GLU A 58 -17.54 -8.50 12.66
C GLU A 58 -17.08 -7.32 13.53
N ASN A 59 -16.90 -7.53 14.84
CA ASN A 59 -16.36 -6.48 15.72
C ASN A 59 -14.97 -6.00 15.28
N LYS A 60 -14.10 -6.92 14.80
CA LYS A 60 -12.79 -6.53 14.28
C LYS A 60 -12.94 -5.68 13.01
N ILE A 61 -13.85 -6.01 12.10
CA ILE A 61 -14.14 -5.21 10.90
C ILE A 61 -14.67 -3.82 11.28
N ASP A 62 -15.62 -3.75 12.21
CA ASP A 62 -16.16 -2.47 12.71
C ASP A 62 -15.08 -1.57 13.33
N ASN A 63 -14.14 -2.17 14.08
CA ASN A 63 -13.02 -1.44 14.66
C ASN A 63 -12.04 -0.93 13.58
N ILE A 64 -11.85 -1.68 12.48
CA ILE A 64 -11.08 -1.19 11.32
C ILE A 64 -11.82 0.00 10.68
N GLY A 65 -13.14 -0.13 10.45
CA GLY A 65 -13.95 0.95 9.88
C GLY A 65 -13.95 2.21 10.76
N THR A 66 -14.00 2.03 12.08
CA THR A 66 -13.88 3.14 13.04
C THR A 66 -12.53 3.83 12.92
N ALA A 67 -11.44 3.08 12.78
CA ALA A 67 -10.11 3.66 12.59
C ALA A 67 -9.93 4.33 11.23
N ASP A 68 -10.64 3.89 10.19
CA ASP A 68 -10.61 4.48 8.84
C ASP A 68 -11.45 5.76 8.71
N ASP A 69 -12.34 6.01 9.67
CA ASP A 69 -13.18 7.21 9.70
C ASP A 69 -12.30 8.48 9.69
N PRO A 70 -12.53 9.43 8.76
CA PRO A 70 -11.84 10.72 8.73
C PRO A 70 -11.79 11.46 10.08
N ALA A 71 -12.81 11.30 10.93
CA ALA A 71 -12.87 11.89 12.26
C ALA A 71 -11.89 11.25 13.27
N ASN A 72 -11.35 10.07 12.96
CA ASN A 72 -10.46 9.31 13.82
C ASN A 72 -9.02 9.23 13.31
N LEU A 73 -8.71 9.76 12.11
CA LEU A 73 -7.35 9.88 11.60
C LEU A 73 -6.44 10.66 12.56
N PRO A 74 -5.12 10.40 12.63
CA PRO A 74 -4.26 11.00 13.65
C PRO A 74 -4.18 12.53 13.54
N LEU A 75 -3.90 13.19 14.66
CA LEU A 75 -3.52 14.61 14.67
C LEU A 75 -2.06 14.75 14.22
N ILE A 76 -1.78 15.75 13.38
CA ILE A 76 -0.44 16.09 12.93
C ILE A 76 0.20 16.95 14.00
N THR A 77 0.81 16.34 15.01
CA THR A 77 1.42 17.03 16.16
C THR A 77 2.48 16.16 16.84
N GLY A 78 3.26 16.76 17.75
CA GLY A 78 4.24 16.04 18.57
C GLY A 78 5.52 15.62 17.84
N ASP A 79 5.78 16.18 16.65
CA ASP A 79 7.00 15.96 15.87
C ASP A 79 7.64 17.31 15.52
N ALA A 80 8.97 17.39 15.46
CA ALA A 80 9.66 18.64 15.14
C ALA A 80 9.27 19.22 13.77
N ASN A 81 8.79 18.37 12.85
CA ASN A 81 8.36 18.76 11.52
C ASN A 81 6.83 18.86 11.37
N SER A 82 6.04 18.79 12.45
CA SER A 82 4.57 18.72 12.35
C SER A 82 3.95 19.92 11.65
N ALA A 83 4.48 21.13 11.87
CA ALA A 83 4.03 22.31 11.13
C ALA A 83 4.29 22.21 9.62
N ALA A 84 5.44 21.67 9.20
CA ALA A 84 5.78 21.50 7.79
C ALA A 84 4.95 20.38 7.16
N ASP A 85 4.76 19.27 7.88
CA ASP A 85 3.93 18.14 7.45
C ASP A 85 2.47 18.56 7.25
N ALA A 86 1.90 19.30 8.22
CA ALA A 86 0.54 19.83 8.12
C ALA A 86 0.41 20.78 6.92
N ALA A 87 1.34 21.72 6.78
CA ALA A 87 1.37 22.67 5.66
C ALA A 87 1.46 21.95 4.30
N SER A 88 2.14 20.81 4.22
CA SER A 88 2.24 20.01 2.98
C SER A 88 0.90 19.44 2.48
N LEU A 89 -0.10 19.39 3.36
CA LEU A 89 -1.49 19.02 3.10
C LEU A 89 -2.46 20.23 3.10
N GLY A 90 -1.94 21.45 3.29
CA GLY A 90 -2.77 22.65 3.42
C GLY A 90 -3.48 22.78 4.78
N LEU A 91 -2.93 22.18 5.83
CA LEU A 91 -3.45 22.17 7.19
C LEU A 91 -2.53 22.95 8.15
N ALA A 92 -3.02 23.24 9.36
CA ALA A 92 -2.23 23.80 10.45
C ALA A 92 -1.69 22.70 11.40
N ASP A 93 -0.61 23.01 12.13
CA ASP A 93 -0.10 22.11 13.17
C ASP A 93 -1.18 21.83 14.23
N GLY A 94 -1.31 20.57 14.63
CA GLY A 94 -2.38 20.09 15.51
C GLY A 94 -3.69 19.74 14.80
N ASP A 95 -3.84 20.04 13.51
CA ASP A 95 -5.02 19.60 12.74
C ASP A 95 -5.02 18.09 12.54
N ARG A 96 -6.23 17.56 12.32
CA ARG A 96 -6.41 16.17 11.94
C ARG A 96 -5.93 15.93 10.52
N LEU A 97 -5.24 14.82 10.31
CA LEU A 97 -4.82 14.40 8.98
C LEU A 97 -6.03 14.22 8.06
N VAL A 98 -5.93 14.77 6.84
CA VAL A 98 -6.95 14.66 5.80
C VAL A 98 -6.32 14.11 4.53
N TYR A 99 -6.98 13.12 3.92
CA TYR A 99 -6.61 12.66 2.58
C TYR A 99 -7.27 13.55 1.51
N PRO A 100 -6.61 13.82 0.38
CA PRO A 100 -7.25 14.54 -0.73
C PRO A 100 -8.45 13.76 -1.25
N ASN A 101 -9.44 14.42 -1.85
CA ASN A 101 -10.59 13.72 -2.44
C ASN A 101 -10.30 13.35 -3.90
N ASN A 102 -9.86 12.12 -4.15
CA ASN A 102 -9.68 11.59 -5.50
C ASN A 102 -9.85 10.06 -5.56
N GLN A 103 -9.74 9.49 -6.77
CA GLN A 103 -10.03 8.08 -7.05
C GLN A 103 -9.14 7.06 -6.33
N TYR A 104 -8.01 7.48 -5.75
CA TYR A 104 -7.07 6.60 -5.06
C TYR A 104 -7.27 6.60 -3.54
N THR A 105 -7.93 7.62 -3.02
CA THR A 105 -7.99 7.95 -1.60
C THR A 105 -8.54 6.83 -0.76
N GLU A 106 -9.73 6.35 -1.06
CA GLU A 106 -10.41 5.35 -0.21
C GLU A 106 -9.59 4.06 -0.13
N ARG A 107 -9.05 3.59 -1.25
CA ARG A 107 -8.27 2.35 -1.32
C ARG A 107 -6.94 2.44 -0.59
N VAL A 108 -6.20 3.54 -0.78
CA VAL A 108 -4.91 3.71 -0.11
C VAL A 108 -5.10 3.97 1.37
N ARG A 109 -6.09 4.78 1.77
CA ARG A 109 -6.42 5.01 3.18
C ARG A 109 -6.79 3.69 3.85
N ALA A 110 -7.71 2.92 3.29
CA ALA A 110 -8.13 1.64 3.84
C ALA A 110 -6.95 0.67 4.01
N ALA A 111 -6.06 0.57 3.01
CA ALA A 111 -4.87 -0.28 3.09
C ALA A 111 -3.91 0.15 4.20
N VAL A 112 -3.67 1.46 4.34
CA VAL A 112 -2.81 2.02 5.40
C VAL A 112 -3.45 1.82 6.78
N THR A 113 -4.74 2.11 6.93
CA THR A 113 -5.50 1.88 8.16
C THR A 113 -5.38 0.41 8.58
N LEU A 114 -5.62 -0.53 7.65
CA LEU A 114 -5.51 -1.96 7.92
C LEU A 114 -4.09 -2.36 8.36
N ALA A 115 -3.05 -1.82 7.73
CA ALA A 115 -1.67 -2.07 8.12
C ALA A 115 -1.35 -1.53 9.53
N LEU A 116 -1.94 -0.39 9.89
CA LEU A 116 -1.75 0.24 11.19
C LEU A 116 -2.46 -0.53 12.30
N VAL A 117 -3.76 -0.83 12.13
CA VAL A 117 -4.56 -1.41 13.21
C VAL A 117 -4.42 -2.93 13.31
N ASN A 118 -4.03 -3.63 12.25
CA ASN A 118 -3.81 -5.07 12.27
C ASN A 118 -2.33 -5.41 12.03
N PRO A 119 -1.49 -5.50 13.09
CA PRO A 119 -0.09 -5.93 12.96
C PRO A 119 0.10 -7.32 12.34
N GLY A 120 -0.94 -8.15 12.32
CA GLY A 120 -0.93 -9.44 11.62
C GLY A 120 -0.99 -9.33 10.09
N SER A 121 -1.25 -8.15 9.53
CA SER A 121 -1.19 -7.88 8.10
C SER A 121 0.27 -7.78 7.66
N VAL A 122 0.83 -8.90 7.19
CA VAL A 122 2.24 -8.99 6.79
C VAL A 122 2.47 -8.44 5.37
N TYR A 123 1.50 -8.59 4.48
CA TYR A 123 1.58 -8.15 3.09
C TYR A 123 0.20 -7.72 2.58
N LEU A 124 0.15 -6.60 1.87
CA LEU A 124 -1.07 -6.03 1.30
C LEU A 124 -0.82 -5.67 -0.16
N THR A 125 -1.70 -6.12 -1.05
CA THR A 125 -1.74 -5.66 -2.44
C THR A 125 -3.02 -4.87 -2.66
N VAL A 126 -2.89 -3.64 -3.14
CA VAL A 126 -4.06 -2.86 -3.55
C VAL A 126 -4.41 -3.28 -4.99
N GLY A 127 -5.43 -4.14 -5.12
CA GLY A 127 -5.76 -4.85 -6.36
C GLY A 127 -6.13 -3.95 -7.56
N GLY A 128 -5.90 -4.47 -8.78
CA GLY A 128 -6.27 -3.85 -10.05
C GLY A 128 -5.43 -2.63 -10.47
N GLY A 129 -4.27 -2.43 -9.82
CA GLY A 129 -3.31 -1.37 -10.17
C GLY A 129 -3.83 0.03 -9.84
N LEU A 130 -4.59 0.22 -8.76
CA LEU A 130 -5.33 1.47 -8.47
C LEU A 130 -6.35 1.88 -9.56
N GLY A 131 -6.50 1.07 -10.62
CA GLY A 131 -7.43 1.27 -11.73
C GLY A 131 -7.09 2.46 -12.63
N GLY A 132 -7.55 2.41 -13.88
CA GLY A 132 -7.48 3.55 -14.79
C GLY A 132 -6.06 3.93 -15.21
N TRP A 133 -5.15 2.96 -15.29
CA TRP A 133 -3.82 3.11 -15.91
C TRP A 133 -3.73 2.40 -17.26
N ASP A 134 -4.82 1.80 -17.74
CA ASP A 134 -4.92 1.29 -19.10
C ASP A 134 -5.07 2.48 -20.07
N ASP A 135 -3.92 2.95 -20.58
CA ASP A 135 -3.81 4.15 -21.42
C ASP A 135 -3.36 3.82 -22.84
N HIS A 136 -3.86 2.72 -23.40
CA HIS A 136 -3.56 2.31 -24.77
C HIS A 136 -3.81 3.43 -25.81
N ASN A 137 -4.60 4.46 -25.48
CA ASN A 137 -4.78 5.65 -26.32
C ASN A 137 -4.67 6.93 -25.47
N ASN A 138 -3.79 7.86 -25.86
CA ASN A 138 -3.66 9.21 -25.29
C ASN A 138 -3.43 9.31 -23.76
N GLY A 139 -2.66 8.39 -23.17
CA GLY A 139 -2.31 8.45 -21.74
C GLY A 139 -1.66 9.76 -21.28
N VAL A 140 -0.93 10.43 -22.17
CA VAL A 140 -0.23 11.70 -21.90
C VAL A 140 -1.15 12.79 -21.36
N ASP A 141 -2.41 12.83 -21.81
CA ASP A 141 -3.37 13.90 -21.45
C ASP A 141 -3.68 13.90 -19.96
N ASN A 142 -3.77 12.71 -19.35
CA ASN A 142 -4.19 12.53 -17.97
C ASN A 142 -3.10 11.94 -17.07
N TYR A 143 -1.97 11.48 -17.61
CA TYR A 143 -0.90 10.83 -16.83
C TYR A 143 -0.38 11.75 -15.72
N ARG A 144 -0.01 13.00 -16.06
CA ARG A 144 0.51 13.95 -15.07
C ARG A 144 -0.48 14.22 -13.94
N ASN A 145 -1.75 14.45 -14.28
CA ASN A 145 -2.79 14.72 -13.28
C ASN A 145 -3.05 13.50 -12.38
N ARG A 146 -3.04 12.29 -12.95
CA ARG A 146 -3.17 11.03 -12.19
C ARG A 146 -1.99 10.79 -11.28
N MET A 147 -0.77 10.96 -11.76
CA MET A 147 0.43 10.86 -10.94
C MET A 147 0.41 11.88 -9.81
N ASN A 148 0.04 13.15 -10.08
CA ASN A 148 -0.13 14.16 -9.03
C ASN A 148 -1.16 13.72 -7.98
N ASN A 149 -2.35 13.27 -8.41
CA ASN A 149 -3.40 12.79 -7.51
C ASN A 149 -2.92 11.62 -6.65
N LEU A 150 -2.16 10.69 -7.24
CA LEU A 150 -1.59 9.56 -6.52
C LEU A 150 -0.54 10.01 -5.51
N PHE A 151 0.38 10.88 -5.89
CA PHE A 151 1.42 11.39 -4.99
C PHE A 151 0.85 12.22 -3.84
N GLU A 152 -0.22 12.98 -4.05
CA GLU A 152 -0.93 13.67 -2.96
C GLU A 152 -1.56 12.68 -1.97
N VAL A 153 -2.11 11.56 -2.46
CA VAL A 153 -2.61 10.48 -1.59
C VAL A 153 -1.47 9.77 -0.87
N MET A 154 -0.35 9.51 -1.55
CA MET A 154 0.83 8.89 -0.94
C MET A 154 1.45 9.79 0.14
N LYS A 155 1.45 11.11 -0.06
CA LYS A 155 1.85 12.08 0.96
C LYS A 155 1.00 11.93 2.23
N ALA A 156 -0.33 11.99 2.10
CA ALA A 156 -1.23 11.76 3.23
C ALA A 156 -1.04 10.36 3.87
N ALA A 157 -0.83 9.32 3.07
CA ALA A 157 -0.55 7.96 3.55
C ALA A 157 0.72 7.86 4.40
N THR A 158 1.82 8.47 3.95
CA THR A 158 3.08 8.47 4.72
C THR A 158 2.96 9.24 6.03
N LEU A 159 2.22 10.35 6.04
CA LEU A 159 1.93 11.09 7.27
C LEU A 159 0.99 10.31 8.20
N HIS A 160 0.02 9.58 7.65
CA HIS A 160 -0.85 8.70 8.44
C HIS A 160 -0.02 7.64 9.18
N ILE A 161 0.92 6.99 8.48
CA ILE A 161 1.87 6.04 9.08
C ILE A 161 2.71 6.72 10.16
N LYS A 162 3.31 7.88 9.86
CA LYS A 162 4.18 8.62 10.77
C LYS A 162 3.46 8.98 12.07
N TYR A 163 2.28 9.59 11.99
CA TYR A 163 1.57 10.13 13.15
C TYR A 163 0.77 9.09 13.93
N ALA A 164 0.43 7.94 13.32
CA ALA A 164 -0.14 6.80 14.03
C ALA A 164 0.86 6.04 14.91
N ASP A 165 2.16 6.32 14.79
CA ASP A 165 3.21 5.69 15.58
C ASP A 165 2.99 5.88 17.10
N GLN A 166 3.35 4.85 17.86
CA GLN A 166 3.27 4.84 19.33
C GLN A 166 4.01 6.00 20.01
N SER A 167 5.06 6.54 19.40
CA SER A 167 5.83 7.67 19.94
C SER A 167 5.13 9.02 19.77
N ARG A 168 3.98 9.05 19.06
CA ARG A 168 3.22 10.27 18.73
C ARG A 168 1.78 10.14 19.23
N SER A 169 0.80 10.26 18.33
CA SER A 169 -0.61 10.21 18.70
C SER A 169 -1.08 8.79 19.06
N GLY A 170 -0.42 7.76 18.52
CA GLY A 170 -0.62 6.34 18.85
C GLY A 170 -2.01 5.82 18.48
N LEU A 171 -2.18 5.37 17.23
CA LEU A 171 -3.41 4.65 16.85
C LEU A 171 -3.43 3.28 17.55
N LEU A 172 -4.55 2.93 18.16
CA LEU A 172 -4.70 1.61 18.79
C LEU A 172 -4.90 0.53 17.72
N THR A 173 -4.17 -0.57 17.88
CA THR A 173 -4.39 -1.80 17.14
C THR A 173 -5.73 -2.43 17.52
N LEU A 174 -6.19 -3.39 16.73
CA LEU A 174 -7.42 -4.15 17.00
C LEU A 174 -7.40 -4.88 18.34
N ASP A 175 -6.21 -5.09 18.92
CA ASP A 175 -6.02 -5.74 20.23
C ASP A 175 -5.82 -4.71 21.35
N GLY A 176 -6.05 -3.41 21.09
CA GLY A 176 -6.01 -2.33 22.09
C GLY A 176 -4.61 -1.81 22.44
N ASN A 177 -3.58 -2.24 21.72
CA ASN A 177 -2.19 -1.83 21.96
C ASN A 177 -1.74 -0.78 20.94
N THR A 178 -0.78 0.07 21.29
CA THR A 178 -0.03 0.86 20.31
C THR A 178 1.06 0.01 19.65
N ARG A 179 1.62 0.48 18.53
CA ARG A 179 2.74 -0.19 17.84
C ARG A 179 3.72 0.82 17.23
N PRO A 180 4.99 0.42 17.00
CA PRO A 180 5.83 1.13 16.05
C PRO A 180 5.28 0.96 14.63
N THR A 181 5.41 2.01 13.82
CA THR A 181 4.94 2.05 12.42
C THR A 181 6.08 2.26 11.42
N ASP A 182 7.31 2.42 11.91
CA ASP A 182 8.54 2.52 11.10
C ASP A 182 8.86 1.24 10.31
N ASN A 183 8.16 0.14 10.56
CA ASN A 183 8.24 -1.11 9.82
C ASN A 183 7.18 -1.28 8.71
N ILE A 184 6.39 -0.24 8.41
CA ILE A 184 5.42 -0.26 7.31
C ILE A 184 6.10 0.30 6.04
N VAL A 185 6.15 -0.52 4.99
CA VAL A 185 6.70 -0.16 3.68
C VAL A 185 5.60 -0.14 2.62
N ILE A 186 5.59 0.89 1.77
CA ILE A 186 4.75 0.93 0.57
C ILE A 186 5.66 0.94 -0.65
N ASN A 187 5.58 -0.10 -1.48
CA ASN A 187 6.21 -0.14 -2.80
C ASN A 187 5.15 0.15 -3.86
N MET A 188 5.42 1.12 -4.73
CA MET A 188 4.57 1.52 -5.84
C MET A 188 5.35 1.44 -7.14
N PHE A 189 4.92 0.56 -8.04
CA PHE A 189 5.54 0.32 -9.34
C PHE A 189 4.50 -0.20 -10.33
N GLY A 190 4.79 -0.06 -11.62
CA GLY A 190 3.96 -0.61 -12.70
C GLY A 190 4.23 -2.09 -12.94
N ASP A 191 3.44 -2.71 -13.81
CA ASP A 191 3.60 -4.08 -14.30
C ASP A 191 4.52 -4.18 -15.52
N PHE A 192 4.50 -3.17 -16.40
CA PHE A 192 5.49 -2.92 -17.46
C PHE A 192 5.73 -1.41 -17.68
N GLY A 193 6.78 -1.06 -18.43
CA GLY A 193 7.03 0.33 -18.86
C GLY A 193 6.12 0.74 -20.02
N ARG A 194 6.03 2.04 -20.33
CA ARG A 194 5.24 2.55 -21.48
C ARG A 194 5.99 3.55 -22.34
N ARG A 195 5.56 3.66 -23.60
CA ARG A 195 5.95 4.74 -24.52
C ARG A 195 5.45 6.10 -24.01
N VAL A 196 6.23 7.15 -24.25
CA VAL A 196 6.07 8.49 -23.65
C VAL A 196 5.28 9.45 -24.57
N ASN A 197 4.88 9.03 -25.78
CA ASN A 197 4.20 9.88 -26.76
C ASN A 197 3.03 9.18 -27.49
N LEU A 198 2.18 9.99 -28.14
CA LEU A 198 0.97 9.70 -28.94
C LEU A 198 0.87 8.25 -29.42
N ASN A 199 -0.17 7.58 -28.93
CA ASN A 199 -0.33 6.15 -29.04
C ASN A 199 -1.38 5.80 -30.08
N GLY A 200 -0.97 5.74 -31.36
CA GLY A 200 -1.78 5.19 -32.46
C GLY A 200 -1.49 3.71 -32.74
N ASN A 201 -0.87 3.00 -31.78
CA ASN A 201 -0.23 1.70 -32.02
C ASN A 201 -1.10 0.48 -31.67
N GLN A 202 -2.42 0.64 -31.50
CA GLN A 202 -3.38 -0.47 -31.32
C GLN A 202 -2.96 -1.51 -30.25
N GLY A 203 -2.40 -1.06 -29.13
CA GLY A 203 -2.02 -1.92 -28.00
C GLY A 203 -0.57 -2.45 -27.97
N TRP A 204 0.33 -2.00 -28.86
CA TRP A 204 1.75 -2.38 -28.87
C TRP A 204 2.68 -1.31 -28.27
N ASP A 205 2.35 -0.80 -27.10
CA ASP A 205 2.96 0.40 -26.50
C ASP A 205 3.81 0.15 -25.25
N HIS A 206 4.13 -1.11 -24.97
CA HIS A 206 4.97 -1.49 -23.84
C HIS A 206 6.42 -1.03 -24.07
N GLY A 207 7.01 -0.48 -23.01
CA GLY A 207 8.42 -0.10 -22.92
C GLY A 207 9.11 -0.93 -21.84
N ASN A 208 10.44 -0.89 -21.82
CA ASN A 208 11.26 -1.75 -20.97
C ASN A 208 11.61 -1.13 -19.60
N ASN A 209 11.17 0.11 -19.34
CA ASN A 209 11.60 0.85 -18.17
C ASN A 209 10.43 1.22 -17.25
N GLN A 210 10.62 1.03 -15.94
CA GLN A 210 9.63 1.29 -14.91
C GLN A 210 10.23 2.11 -13.78
N ASN A 211 9.39 2.92 -13.15
CA ASN A 211 9.76 3.62 -11.93
C ASN A 211 9.23 2.83 -10.73
N LEU A 212 10.10 2.61 -9.74
CA LEU A 212 9.74 2.15 -8.41
C LEU A 212 9.80 3.34 -7.45
N TYR A 213 8.78 3.47 -6.63
CA TYR A 213 8.76 4.39 -5.51
C TYR A 213 8.54 3.59 -4.22
N THR A 214 9.44 3.78 -3.25
CA THR A 214 9.37 3.15 -1.94
C THR A 214 9.16 4.21 -0.87
N PHE A 215 8.14 4.01 -0.04
CA PHE A 215 7.76 4.90 1.05
C PHE A 215 7.79 4.16 2.39
N GLY A 216 8.17 4.84 3.47
CA GLY A 216 8.19 4.26 4.82
C GLY A 216 9.32 3.25 5.03
N GLY A 217 9.19 2.40 6.05
CA GLY A 217 10.13 1.30 6.31
C GLY A 217 11.44 1.66 7.00
N ALA A 218 11.55 2.84 7.61
CA ALA A 218 12.80 3.27 8.24
C ALA A 218 13.38 2.28 9.28
N GLY A 219 12.53 1.42 9.88
CA GLY A 219 12.94 0.39 10.85
C GLY A 219 13.34 -0.96 10.26
N VAL A 220 13.11 -1.21 8.96
CA VAL A 220 13.37 -2.52 8.32
C VAL A 220 14.31 -2.44 7.11
N ARG A 221 14.61 -1.23 6.63
CA ARG A 221 15.46 -0.99 5.45
C ARG A 221 16.94 -1.02 5.82
N ALA A 222 17.79 -1.49 4.90
CA ALA A 222 19.23 -1.63 5.14
C ALA A 222 19.92 -0.28 5.45
N GLY A 223 19.44 0.83 4.86
CA GLY A 223 19.91 2.19 5.16
C GLY A 223 19.08 2.92 6.23
N GLY A 224 18.12 2.25 6.86
CA GLY A 224 17.18 2.84 7.81
C GLY A 224 16.48 4.08 7.24
N ALA A 225 16.38 5.14 8.06
CA ALA A 225 15.81 6.42 7.62
C ALA A 225 16.60 7.09 6.48
N ALA A 226 17.91 6.84 6.36
CA ALA A 226 18.75 7.41 5.30
C ALA A 226 18.50 6.77 3.92
N ALA A 227 17.76 5.65 3.86
CA ALA A 227 17.30 5.05 2.61
C ALA A 227 16.12 5.82 1.97
N LEU A 228 15.51 6.77 2.69
CA LEU A 228 14.37 7.57 2.24
C LEU A 228 14.79 8.96 1.74
N GLY A 229 13.89 9.63 1.03
CA GLY A 229 14.08 11.04 0.62
C GLY A 229 15.13 11.25 -0.46
N LYS A 230 15.43 10.22 -1.26
CA LYS A 230 16.42 10.26 -2.34
C LYS A 230 15.86 9.73 -3.66
N VAL A 231 16.34 10.29 -4.76
CA VAL A 231 16.21 9.74 -6.10
C VAL A 231 17.53 9.04 -6.40
N VAL A 232 17.52 7.72 -6.64
CA VAL A 232 18.76 6.94 -6.87
C VAL A 232 19.00 6.60 -8.34
N GLY A 233 17.99 6.77 -9.19
CA GLY A 233 18.09 6.53 -10.63
C GLY A 233 17.33 7.58 -11.42
N LYS A 234 17.80 7.86 -12.63
CA LYS A 234 17.22 8.79 -13.58
C LYS A 234 16.95 8.14 -14.92
N THR A 235 15.97 8.69 -15.61
CA THR A 235 15.59 8.25 -16.94
C THR A 235 15.62 9.42 -17.90
N VAL A 236 15.95 9.14 -19.17
CA VAL A 236 15.95 10.11 -20.25
C VAL A 236 14.95 9.69 -21.31
N ARG A 237 14.29 10.67 -21.93
CA ARG A 237 13.43 10.42 -23.09
C ARG A 237 14.31 10.22 -24.32
N VAL A 238 14.14 9.09 -24.99
CA VAL A 238 14.80 8.80 -26.27
C VAL A 238 13.80 8.66 -27.40
N GLY A 239 14.29 8.89 -28.61
CA GLY A 239 13.48 9.01 -29.82
C GLY A 239 13.26 10.46 -30.25
N GLN A 240 12.85 10.65 -31.51
CA GLN A 240 12.62 11.96 -32.09
C GLN A 240 11.33 12.59 -31.52
N SER A 241 11.42 13.84 -31.07
CA SER A 241 10.24 14.58 -30.58
C SER A 241 9.14 14.64 -31.66
N GLY A 242 7.89 14.48 -31.27
CA GLY A 242 6.74 14.47 -32.18
C GLY A 242 6.52 13.17 -32.98
N THR A 243 7.37 12.15 -32.86
CA THR A 243 7.16 10.85 -33.51
C THR A 243 6.59 9.80 -32.55
N ASN A 244 5.98 8.75 -33.11
CA ASN A 244 5.64 7.54 -32.35
C ASN A 244 6.93 6.89 -31.83
N ASN A 245 6.80 6.08 -30.76
CA ASN A 245 7.86 5.23 -30.19
C ASN A 245 8.95 5.95 -29.39
N GLN A 246 8.65 7.10 -28.79
CA GLN A 246 9.49 7.63 -27.72
C GLN A 246 9.35 6.75 -26.47
N VAL A 247 10.47 6.40 -25.84
CA VAL A 247 10.53 5.63 -24.59
C VAL A 247 11.36 6.37 -23.56
N THR A 248 11.27 5.95 -22.30
CA THR A 248 12.29 6.28 -21.30
C THR A 248 13.30 5.14 -21.24
N GLU A 249 14.56 5.50 -21.13
CA GLU A 249 15.64 4.58 -20.78
C GLU A 249 16.45 5.17 -19.62
N PRO A 250 17.19 4.35 -18.85
CA PRO A 250 18.10 4.85 -17.84
C PRO A 250 19.07 5.89 -18.41
N ALA A 251 19.31 6.96 -17.66
CA ALA A 251 20.35 7.92 -18.00
C ALA A 251 21.72 7.24 -17.92
N GLN A 252 22.69 7.68 -18.73
CA GLN A 252 24.04 7.12 -18.67
C GLN A 252 24.63 7.23 -17.26
N GLY A 253 24.97 6.09 -16.65
CA GLY A 253 25.55 6.02 -15.30
C GLY A 253 24.52 6.12 -14.16
N SER A 254 23.22 6.12 -14.47
CA SER A 254 22.15 5.99 -13.49
C SER A 254 22.22 4.62 -12.82
N TYR A 255 21.76 4.54 -11.57
CA TYR A 255 21.46 3.24 -10.97
C TYR A 255 20.33 2.55 -11.72
N GLU A 256 20.47 1.24 -11.90
CA GLU A 256 19.51 0.36 -12.55
C GLU A 256 19.34 -0.91 -11.71
N ALA A 257 18.14 -1.48 -11.73
CA ALA A 257 17.83 -2.73 -11.08
C ALA A 257 16.86 -3.54 -11.94
N GLU A 258 17.06 -4.84 -11.98
CA GLU A 258 16.17 -5.77 -12.68
C GLU A 258 14.81 -5.84 -11.98
N PRO A 259 13.68 -6.13 -12.67
CA PRO A 259 12.35 -6.16 -12.05
C PRO A 259 12.24 -7.10 -10.85
N MET A 260 12.93 -8.24 -10.88
CA MET A 260 12.92 -9.20 -9.77
C MET A 260 13.70 -8.71 -8.53
N SER A 261 14.46 -7.62 -8.64
CA SER A 261 15.09 -6.95 -7.50
C SER A 261 14.02 -6.42 -6.54
N VAL A 262 12.84 -6.04 -7.05
CA VAL A 262 11.71 -5.61 -6.20
C VAL A 262 11.26 -6.77 -5.31
N ALA A 263 11.10 -7.97 -5.87
CA ALA A 263 10.72 -9.16 -5.11
C ALA A 263 11.78 -9.51 -4.06
N ALA A 264 13.06 -9.55 -4.46
CA ALA A 264 14.16 -9.81 -3.53
C ALA A 264 14.21 -8.78 -2.38
N THR A 265 13.96 -7.50 -2.68
CA THR A 265 13.87 -6.44 -1.66
C THR A 265 12.69 -6.63 -0.71
N VAL A 266 11.53 -7.04 -1.23
CA VAL A 266 10.38 -7.35 -0.35
C VAL A 266 10.69 -8.51 0.59
N PHE A 267 11.36 -9.56 0.10
CA PHE A 267 11.79 -10.66 0.96
C PHE A 267 12.81 -10.24 2.01
N SER A 268 13.75 -9.36 1.67
CA SER A 268 14.74 -8.87 2.63
C SER A 268 14.09 -8.07 3.78
N TYR A 269 13.01 -7.33 3.52
CA TYR A 269 12.24 -6.68 4.59
C TYR A 269 11.64 -7.66 5.61
N PHE A 270 11.41 -8.91 5.21
CA PHE A 270 10.97 -9.99 6.11
C PHE A 270 12.12 -10.77 6.75
N GLY A 271 13.37 -10.31 6.58
CA GLY A 271 14.56 -10.88 7.20
C GLY A 271 15.20 -12.03 6.41
N VAL A 272 14.77 -12.28 5.17
CA VAL A 272 15.46 -13.25 4.29
C VAL A 272 16.86 -12.72 3.97
N GLN A 273 17.89 -13.50 4.29
CA GLN A 273 19.28 -13.09 4.16
C GLN A 273 19.81 -13.22 2.72
N ASP A 274 19.38 -14.26 2.00
CA ASP A 274 19.79 -14.53 0.61
C ASP A 274 18.56 -14.50 -0.33
N PRO A 275 17.90 -13.33 -0.49
CA PRO A 275 16.61 -13.23 -1.17
C PRO A 275 16.69 -13.55 -2.67
N GLU A 276 17.87 -13.48 -3.29
CA GLU A 276 18.09 -13.83 -4.70
C GLU A 276 17.79 -15.29 -5.00
N VAL A 277 17.92 -16.20 -4.02
CA VAL A 277 17.58 -17.62 -4.19
C VAL A 277 16.09 -17.79 -4.53
N LEU A 278 15.24 -16.86 -4.08
CA LEU A 278 13.79 -16.86 -4.34
C LEU A 278 13.43 -16.30 -5.72
N THR A 279 14.39 -15.69 -6.42
CA THR A 279 14.24 -15.14 -7.77
C THR A 279 15.10 -15.86 -8.80
N ALA A 280 15.80 -16.93 -8.37
CA ALA A 280 16.63 -17.75 -9.23
C ALA A 280 15.79 -18.63 -10.17
N ASP A 281 16.27 -18.73 -11.41
CA ASP A 281 15.75 -19.63 -12.43
C ASP A 281 16.90 -20.50 -12.93
N VAL A 282 16.72 -21.82 -12.92
CA VAL A 282 17.79 -22.78 -13.22
C VAL A 282 18.31 -22.70 -14.66
N GLU A 283 17.53 -22.16 -15.59
CA GLU A 283 17.89 -22.06 -17.01
C GLU A 283 18.35 -20.65 -17.40
N LEU A 284 17.62 -19.63 -16.94
CA LEU A 284 17.75 -18.25 -17.39
C LEU A 284 18.51 -17.36 -16.41
N ASN A 285 18.43 -17.62 -15.11
CA ASN A 285 19.10 -16.82 -14.09
C ASN A 285 19.47 -17.64 -12.83
N PRO A 286 20.47 -18.53 -12.89
CA PRO A 286 20.75 -19.47 -11.80
C PRO A 286 21.19 -18.81 -10.48
N ALA A 287 21.72 -17.59 -10.55
CA ALA A 287 22.13 -16.82 -9.38
C ALA A 287 20.98 -16.01 -8.75
N GLY A 288 19.84 -15.89 -9.45
CA GLY A 288 18.78 -14.98 -9.06
C GLY A 288 19.14 -13.52 -9.24
N VAL A 289 18.25 -12.65 -8.75
CA VAL A 289 18.37 -11.21 -8.83
C VAL A 289 18.53 -10.66 -7.41
N PRO A 290 19.59 -9.88 -7.14
CA PRO A 290 19.82 -9.32 -5.82
C PRO A 290 18.72 -8.30 -5.44
N ALA A 291 18.58 -8.04 -4.13
CA ALA A 291 17.77 -6.94 -3.67
C ALA A 291 18.32 -5.59 -4.15
N ILE A 292 17.44 -4.58 -4.19
CA ILE A 292 17.79 -3.20 -4.51
C ILE A 292 18.78 -2.71 -3.46
N ASP A 293 19.85 -2.07 -3.93
CA ASP A 293 20.84 -1.46 -3.06
C ASP A 293 20.30 -0.14 -2.53
N GLU A 294 19.68 -0.22 -1.36
CA GLU A 294 19.12 0.94 -0.67
C GLU A 294 20.18 1.84 -0.02
N THR A 295 21.48 1.54 -0.19
CA THR A 295 22.59 2.38 0.27
C THR A 295 23.13 3.32 -0.81
N GLN A 296 22.67 3.16 -2.05
CA GLN A 296 23.07 4.02 -3.18
C GLN A 296 22.89 5.51 -2.84
N PRO A 297 23.89 6.37 -3.11
CA PRO A 297 23.75 7.79 -2.87
C PRO A 297 22.61 8.36 -3.72
N GLY A 298 21.94 9.39 -3.21
CA GLY A 298 20.99 10.14 -4.01
C GLY A 298 21.70 10.82 -5.18
N GLU A 299 21.11 10.73 -6.36
CA GLU A 299 21.52 11.58 -7.47
C GLU A 299 21.10 13.03 -7.21
N ALA A 300 21.85 13.98 -7.78
CA ALA A 300 21.53 15.39 -7.67
C ALA A 300 20.10 15.66 -8.21
N ASP A 301 19.32 16.43 -7.45
CA ASP A 301 18.00 16.90 -7.88
C ASP A 301 18.11 17.69 -9.17
N LEU A 302 17.14 17.49 -10.06
CA LEU A 302 17.07 18.20 -11.34
C LEU A 302 16.45 19.60 -11.22
N PHE A 303 16.01 20.00 -10.02
CA PHE A 303 15.29 21.25 -9.76
C PHE A 303 15.69 21.88 -8.43
#